data_AF-A0A1H9ATJ4-F1
#
_entry.id   AF-A0A1H9ATJ4-F1
#
_cell.length_a   1.000
_cell.length_b   1.000
_cell.length_c   1.000
_cell.angle_alpha   90.00
_cell.angle_beta   90.00
_cell.angle_gamma   90.00
#
_symmetry.space_group_name_H-M   'P 1'
#
loop_
_entity.id
_entity.type
_entity.pdbx_description
1 polymer ?
#
loop_
_entity_poly.entity_id
_entity_poly.type
_entity_poly.pdbx_seq_one_letter_code
_entity_poly.pdbx_strand_id
1 'polypeptide(L)'
;MQLLKILLCIALAFSPVVGYVIISDNKKWGKSFLLALAPFGVAILLLFAAMFVDFHIAALILQILIPLILIAGVIGIVVWGFTLLYEKGFFKGKRLIGTLLVFAIMIMAIGCTAFYKLQSKGFFKKVDYSKYPDIEFSGNYYAKEGNKRVTVHWESSDNTFTNTSEKDIKYEPDEPRKMLDTVSGKEIDVSKIFYNADETAIYYSNYNRIFRYTPADNSYELIGTASAEDDSKYYINKICVSDDETKAYYIATDYIKQYVHNYLYCIDISTGKSSVIIHEDGWVRDFEISPDGKSIIYNGNNRIGQYDIASRTTTVLLEGTTADTRDNGGDKIIRISEDGRYIMYYVDTVPVMWSQIFVYDTQTGTTEKVIKTNKYSIHDVDWEK
;
A
#
# COMPACT_ATOMS: atom_id res chain seq x y z
N MET A 1 -28.32 -25.63 16.60
CA MET A 1 -28.45 -26.46 15.38
C MET A 1 -27.14 -26.61 14.58
N GLN A 2 -26.29 -25.57 14.49
CA GLN A 2 -24.98 -25.66 13.81
C GLN A 2 -23.98 -26.63 14.49
N LEU A 3 -23.90 -26.64 15.82
CA LEU A 3 -22.99 -27.53 16.56
C LEU A 3 -23.25 -29.02 16.29
N LEU A 4 -24.52 -29.41 16.17
CA LEU A 4 -24.94 -30.78 15.89
C LEU A 4 -24.54 -31.23 14.48
N LYS A 5 -24.60 -30.31 13.50
CA LYS A 5 -24.16 -30.57 12.12
C LYS A 5 -22.64 -30.72 12.04
N ILE A 6 -21.89 -29.93 12.81
CA ILE A 6 -20.44 -30.03 12.92
C ILE A 6 -20.05 -31.36 13.57
N LEU A 7 -20.70 -31.74 14.68
CA LEU A 7 -20.47 -33.03 15.34
C LEU A 7 -20.80 -34.23 14.44
N LEU A 8 -21.83 -34.13 13.61
CA LEU A 8 -22.17 -35.17 12.63
C LEU A 8 -21.12 -35.27 11.50
N CYS A 9 -20.58 -34.14 11.03
CA CYS A 9 -19.48 -34.14 10.05
C CYS A 9 -18.21 -34.75 10.64
N ILE A 10 -17.89 -34.44 11.91
CA ILE A 10 -16.78 -35.06 12.64
C ILE A 10 -17.00 -36.57 12.75
N ALA A 11 -18.18 -37.01 13.22
CA ALA A 11 -18.50 -38.44 13.35
C ALA A 11 -18.40 -39.20 12.01
N LEU A 12 -18.86 -38.60 10.91
CA LEU A 12 -18.78 -39.19 9.58
C LEU A 12 -17.36 -39.21 9.02
N ALA A 13 -16.53 -38.19 9.30
CA ALA A 13 -15.13 -38.16 8.90
C ALA A 13 -14.29 -39.27 9.60
N PHE A 14 -14.71 -39.70 10.79
CA PHE A 14 -14.11 -40.83 11.51
C PHE A 14 -14.73 -42.20 11.17
N SER A 15 -15.81 -42.25 10.38
CA SER A 15 -16.44 -43.52 9.99
C SER A 15 -15.52 -44.49 9.22
N PRO A 16 -14.51 -44.06 8.42
CA PRO A 16 -13.56 -45.00 7.82
C PRO A 16 -12.65 -45.67 8.86
N VAL A 17 -12.34 -44.97 9.96
CA VAL A 17 -11.57 -45.51 11.10
C VAL A 17 -12.41 -46.51 11.89
N VAL A 18 -13.71 -46.23 12.07
CA VAL A 18 -14.64 -47.17 12.71
C VAL A 18 -14.90 -48.40 11.82
N GLY A 19 -15.03 -48.21 10.50
CA GLY A 19 -15.12 -49.30 9.53
C GLY A 19 -13.86 -50.19 9.50
N TYR A 20 -12.68 -49.58 9.69
CA TYR A 20 -11.41 -50.31 9.83
C TYR A 20 -11.39 -51.23 11.07
N VAL A 21 -11.97 -50.79 12.19
CA VAL A 21 -12.08 -51.60 13.42
C VAL A 21 -13.09 -52.75 13.25
N ILE A 22 -14.21 -52.51 12.57
CA ILE A 22 -15.31 -53.49 12.43
C ILE A 22 -15.02 -54.57 11.37
N ILE A 23 -14.31 -54.25 10.28
CA ILE A 23 -14.05 -55.19 9.16
C ILE A 23 -12.77 -56.03 9.40
N SER A 24 -12.19 -55.98 10.61
CA SER A 24 -10.81 -56.40 10.83
C SER A 24 -10.53 -57.91 10.83
N ASP A 25 -11.51 -58.79 10.59
CA ASP A 25 -11.38 -60.18 11.06
C ASP A 25 -11.13 -61.29 10.02
N ASN A 26 -10.95 -61.06 8.70
CA ASN A 26 -10.60 -62.24 7.86
C ASN A 26 -9.80 -62.13 6.55
N LYS A 27 -9.36 -60.95 6.06
CA LYS A 27 -8.42 -60.92 4.91
C LYS A 27 -7.39 -59.78 5.02
N LYS A 28 -6.11 -60.14 5.20
CA LYS A 28 -4.98 -59.20 5.34
C LYS A 28 -4.87 -58.19 4.18
N TRP A 29 -5.25 -58.57 2.96
CA TRP A 29 -5.20 -57.70 1.78
C TRP A 29 -6.24 -56.55 1.77
N GLY A 30 -7.38 -56.70 2.45
CA GLY A 30 -8.42 -55.66 2.46
C GLY A 30 -8.09 -54.45 3.34
N LYS A 31 -7.26 -54.64 4.38
CA LYS A 31 -6.99 -53.64 5.42
C LYS A 31 -6.24 -52.42 4.89
N SER A 32 -5.25 -52.64 4.04
CA SER A 32 -4.39 -51.56 3.56
C SER A 32 -5.01 -50.78 2.38
N PHE A 33 -5.88 -51.42 1.59
CA PHE A 33 -6.62 -50.76 0.51
C PHE A 33 -7.70 -49.81 1.07
N LEU A 34 -8.40 -50.20 2.14
CA LEU A 34 -9.37 -49.34 2.82
C LEU A 34 -8.70 -48.09 3.43
N LEU A 35 -7.47 -48.20 3.92
CA LEU A 35 -6.70 -47.07 4.44
C LEU A 35 -6.36 -46.05 3.34
N ALA A 36 -6.06 -46.52 2.12
CA ALA A 36 -5.78 -45.67 0.96
C ALA A 36 -7.05 -44.95 0.43
N LEU A 37 -8.24 -45.52 0.66
CA LEU A 37 -9.53 -44.93 0.25
C LEU A 37 -10.15 -44.00 1.30
N ALA A 38 -9.72 -44.08 2.56
CA ALA A 38 -10.25 -43.24 3.64
C ALA A 38 -10.19 -41.72 3.34
N PRO A 39 -9.12 -41.16 2.74
CA PRO A 39 -9.09 -39.74 2.37
C PRO A 39 -10.16 -39.35 1.34
N PHE A 40 -10.50 -40.25 0.41
CA PHE A 40 -11.55 -40.01 -0.59
C PHE A 40 -12.94 -39.99 0.04
N GLY A 41 -13.20 -40.86 1.03
CA GLY A 41 -14.45 -40.83 1.78
C GLY A 41 -14.65 -39.52 2.55
N VAL A 42 -13.58 -39.04 3.19
CA VAL A 42 -13.58 -37.74 3.89
C VAL A 42 -13.77 -36.58 2.89
N ALA A 43 -13.16 -36.65 1.70
CA ALA A 43 -13.34 -35.64 0.65
C ALA A 43 -14.79 -35.48 0.19
N ILE A 44 -15.48 -36.60 -0.04
CA ILE A 44 -16.88 -36.63 -0.47
C ILE A 44 -17.78 -36.03 0.63
N LEU A 45 -17.52 -36.37 1.89
CA LEU A 45 -18.23 -35.80 3.04
C LEU A 45 -18.03 -34.29 3.18
N LEU A 46 -16.81 -33.81 2.97
CA LEU A 46 -16.49 -32.38 3.02
C LEU A 46 -17.13 -31.62 1.85
N LEU A 47 -17.15 -32.20 0.65
CA LEU A 47 -17.88 -31.65 -0.50
C LEU A 47 -19.38 -31.53 -0.21
N PHE A 48 -19.98 -32.56 0.42
CA PHE A 48 -21.37 -32.52 0.86
C PHE A 48 -21.61 -31.47 1.94
N ALA A 49 -20.72 -31.34 2.93
CA ALA A 49 -20.84 -30.35 3.98
C ALA A 49 -20.74 -28.91 3.43
N ALA A 50 -19.86 -28.69 2.45
CA ALA A 50 -19.66 -27.41 1.79
C ALA A 50 -20.93 -26.92 1.05
N MET A 51 -21.80 -27.82 0.59
CA MET A 51 -23.08 -27.45 -0.03
C MET A 51 -24.09 -26.77 0.93
N PHE A 52 -23.86 -26.83 2.25
CA PHE A 52 -24.75 -26.26 3.26
C PHE A 52 -24.20 -24.99 3.93
N VAL A 53 -23.10 -24.43 3.39
CA VAL A 53 -22.45 -23.22 3.89
C VAL A 53 -22.46 -22.16 2.78
N ASP A 54 -22.25 -20.90 3.14
CA ASP A 54 -22.06 -19.80 2.19
C ASP A 54 -20.99 -20.18 1.14
N PHE A 55 -21.25 -19.80 -0.13
CA PHE A 55 -20.41 -20.17 -1.26
C PHE A 55 -18.95 -19.72 -1.10
N HIS A 56 -18.70 -18.56 -0.48
CA HIS A 56 -17.35 -18.04 -0.31
C HIS A 56 -16.58 -18.84 0.74
N ILE A 57 -17.26 -19.23 1.82
CA ILE A 57 -16.70 -20.11 2.85
C ILE A 57 -16.46 -21.52 2.28
N ALA A 58 -17.41 -22.06 1.53
CA ALA A 58 -17.27 -23.33 0.85
C ALA A 58 -16.09 -23.36 -0.14
N ALA A 59 -15.93 -22.30 -0.94
CA ALA A 59 -14.83 -22.16 -1.88
C ALA A 59 -13.47 -22.10 -1.18
N LEU A 60 -13.34 -21.33 -0.09
CA LEU A 60 -12.11 -21.26 0.71
C LEU A 60 -11.77 -22.63 1.33
N ILE A 61 -12.76 -23.31 1.90
CA ILE A 61 -12.61 -24.64 2.48
C ILE A 61 -12.12 -25.64 1.42
N LEU A 62 -12.72 -25.62 0.23
CA LEU A 62 -12.33 -26.52 -0.87
C LEU A 62 -10.94 -26.20 -1.42
N GLN A 63 -10.57 -24.91 -1.54
CA GLN A 63 -9.24 -24.50 -1.98
C GLN A 63 -8.12 -25.01 -1.05
N ILE A 64 -8.40 -25.12 0.25
CA ILE A 64 -7.43 -25.63 1.23
C ILE A 64 -7.47 -27.17 1.32
N LEU A 65 -8.67 -27.75 1.36
CA LEU A 65 -8.83 -29.19 1.63
C LEU A 65 -8.52 -30.08 0.42
N ILE A 66 -8.85 -29.66 -0.81
CA ILE A 66 -8.58 -30.48 -2.01
C ILE A 66 -7.07 -30.80 -2.15
N PRO A 67 -6.14 -29.82 -2.05
CA PRO A 67 -4.71 -30.11 -2.08
C PRO A 67 -4.27 -31.06 -0.96
N LEU A 68 -4.77 -30.87 0.27
CA LEU A 68 -4.41 -31.71 1.41
C LEU A 68 -4.90 -33.15 1.24
N ILE A 69 -6.11 -33.35 0.72
CA ILE A 69 -6.68 -34.67 0.42
C ILE A 69 -5.86 -35.38 -0.66
N LEU A 70 -5.48 -34.66 -1.73
CA LEU A 70 -4.63 -35.22 -2.78
C LEU A 70 -3.26 -35.64 -2.24
N ILE A 71 -2.64 -34.82 -1.40
CA ILE A 71 -1.38 -35.14 -0.72
C ILE A 71 -1.54 -36.38 0.15
N ALA A 72 -2.59 -36.44 0.97
CA ALA A 72 -2.89 -37.59 1.83
C ALA A 72 -3.15 -38.87 1.04
N GLY A 73 -3.87 -38.78 -0.09
CA GLY A 73 -4.12 -39.90 -1.00
C GLY A 73 -2.81 -40.44 -1.62
N VAL A 74 -1.93 -39.55 -2.08
CA VAL A 74 -0.61 -39.95 -2.59
C VAL A 74 0.23 -40.63 -1.52
N ILE A 75 0.29 -40.05 -0.31
CA ILE A 75 0.99 -40.65 0.84
C ILE A 75 0.42 -42.04 1.15
N GLY A 76 -0.91 -42.18 1.18
CA GLY A 76 -1.59 -43.45 1.44
C GLY A 76 -1.24 -44.53 0.40
N ILE A 77 -1.26 -44.19 -0.90
CA ILE A 77 -0.86 -45.10 -1.97
C ILE A 77 0.61 -45.51 -1.84
N VAL A 78 1.49 -44.56 -1.52
CA VAL A 78 2.93 -44.83 -1.31
C VAL A 78 3.11 -45.78 -0.13
N VAL A 79 2.55 -45.47 1.03
CA VAL A 79 2.62 -46.32 2.24
C VAL A 79 2.06 -47.71 1.96
N TRP A 80 0.94 -47.80 1.25
CA TRP A 80 0.36 -49.09 0.87
C TRP A 80 1.28 -49.90 -0.04
N GLY A 81 1.82 -49.28 -1.09
CA GLY A 81 2.78 -49.92 -2.00
C GLY A 81 4.03 -50.41 -1.26
N PHE A 82 4.56 -49.59 -0.35
CA PHE A 82 5.66 -50.00 0.55
C PHE A 82 5.29 -51.21 1.42
N THR A 83 4.10 -51.20 2.02
CA THR A 83 3.64 -52.31 2.86
C THR A 83 3.58 -53.62 2.07
N LEU A 84 3.02 -53.58 0.84
CA LEU A 84 2.96 -54.74 -0.05
C LEU A 84 4.36 -55.25 -0.46
N LEU A 85 5.27 -54.34 -0.78
CA LEU A 85 6.65 -54.69 -1.13
C LEU A 85 7.39 -55.30 0.07
N TYR A 86 7.13 -54.80 1.28
CA TYR A 86 7.69 -55.33 2.51
C TYR A 86 7.22 -56.75 2.81
N GLU A 87 5.91 -57.00 2.72
CA GLU A 87 5.36 -58.34 2.93
C GLU A 87 5.90 -59.38 1.92
N LYS A 88 6.18 -58.96 0.68
CA LYS A 88 6.80 -59.81 -0.33
C LYS A 88 8.32 -60.00 -0.14
N GLY A 89 8.91 -59.46 0.93
CA GLY A 89 10.33 -59.59 1.24
C GLY A 89 11.23 -58.77 0.32
N PHE A 90 10.69 -57.78 -0.40
CA PHE A 90 11.44 -56.96 -1.36
C PHE A 90 12.54 -56.12 -0.67
N PHE A 91 12.33 -55.74 0.59
CA PHE A 91 13.23 -54.92 1.41
C PHE A 91 14.24 -55.73 2.24
N LYS A 92 14.77 -56.85 1.70
CA LYS A 92 15.85 -57.60 2.36
C LYS A 92 17.18 -57.42 1.63
N GLY A 93 18.27 -57.31 2.40
CA GLY A 93 19.64 -57.24 1.89
C GLY A 93 19.92 -56.00 1.02
N LYS A 94 20.67 -56.20 -0.08
CA LYS A 94 21.12 -55.11 -0.97
C LYS A 94 19.98 -54.30 -1.61
N ARG A 95 18.77 -54.87 -1.73
CA ARG A 95 17.60 -54.20 -2.32
C ARG A 95 17.04 -53.08 -1.44
N LEU A 96 17.10 -53.21 -0.11
CA LEU A 96 16.65 -52.16 0.81
C LEU A 96 17.51 -50.89 0.69
N ILE A 97 18.82 -51.07 0.63
CA ILE A 97 19.79 -49.97 0.48
C ILE A 97 19.52 -49.22 -0.84
N GLY A 98 19.33 -49.96 -1.94
CA GLY A 98 18.99 -49.37 -3.24
C GLY A 98 17.70 -48.55 -3.19
N THR A 99 16.64 -49.06 -2.56
CA THR A 99 15.38 -48.32 -2.46
C THR A 99 15.51 -47.07 -1.59
N LEU A 100 16.15 -47.14 -0.42
CA LEU A 100 16.37 -45.97 0.43
C LEU A 100 17.16 -44.87 -0.30
N LEU A 101 18.14 -45.28 -1.11
CA LEU A 101 18.95 -44.35 -1.90
C LEU A 101 18.12 -43.65 -2.99
N VAL A 102 17.22 -44.37 -3.66
CA VAL A 102 16.26 -43.76 -4.62
C VAL A 102 15.33 -42.77 -3.93
N PHE A 103 14.83 -43.08 -2.73
CA PHE A 103 13.99 -42.14 -1.96
C PHE A 103 14.76 -40.90 -1.52
N ALA A 104 16.00 -41.06 -1.06
CA ALA A 104 16.87 -39.93 -0.73
C ALA A 104 17.10 -39.02 -1.95
N ILE A 105 17.35 -39.61 -3.13
CA ILE A 105 17.50 -38.87 -4.39
C ILE A 105 16.19 -38.15 -4.77
N MET A 106 15.03 -38.78 -4.65
CA MET A 106 13.74 -38.14 -4.94
C MET A 106 13.46 -36.97 -3.99
N ILE A 107 13.67 -37.15 -2.68
CA ILE A 107 13.47 -36.07 -1.69
C ILE A 107 14.41 -34.89 -2.02
N MET A 108 15.67 -35.19 -2.34
CA MET A 108 16.64 -34.17 -2.74
C MET A 108 16.20 -33.45 -4.02
N ALA A 109 15.73 -34.17 -5.04
CA ALA A 109 15.25 -33.59 -6.30
C ALA A 109 14.01 -32.69 -6.09
N ILE A 110 13.05 -33.13 -5.27
CA ILE A 110 11.87 -32.34 -4.90
C ILE A 110 12.29 -31.09 -4.12
N GLY A 111 13.19 -31.25 -3.15
CA GLY A 111 13.75 -30.15 -2.36
C GLY A 111 14.46 -29.12 -3.23
N CYS A 112 15.33 -29.56 -4.14
CA CYS A 112 16.01 -28.69 -5.11
C CYS A 112 15.03 -27.99 -6.04
N THR A 113 13.99 -28.68 -6.52
CA THR A 113 12.98 -28.08 -7.41
C THR A 113 12.14 -27.04 -6.67
N ALA A 114 11.71 -27.33 -5.43
CA ALA A 114 10.99 -26.39 -4.58
C ALA A 114 11.86 -25.17 -4.23
N PHE A 115 13.12 -25.39 -3.86
CA PHE A 115 14.08 -24.34 -3.57
C PHE A 115 14.34 -23.45 -4.80
N TYR A 116 14.60 -24.05 -5.97
CA TYR A 116 14.76 -23.32 -7.22
C TYR A 116 13.50 -22.51 -7.59
N LYS A 117 12.32 -23.07 -7.37
CA LYS A 117 11.04 -22.38 -7.62
C LYS A 117 10.81 -21.23 -6.63
N LEU A 118 11.22 -21.37 -5.37
CA LEU A 118 11.18 -20.30 -4.37
C LEU A 118 12.18 -19.19 -4.73
N GLN A 119 13.40 -19.55 -5.12
CA GLN A 119 14.43 -18.60 -5.51
C GLN A 119 14.08 -17.84 -6.80
N SER A 120 13.59 -18.54 -7.84
CA SER A 120 13.17 -17.92 -9.11
C SER A 120 11.95 -17.01 -8.97
N LYS A 121 11.08 -17.27 -7.98
CA LYS A 121 10.00 -16.35 -7.60
C LYS A 121 10.48 -15.13 -6.80
N GLY A 122 11.78 -14.96 -6.62
CA GLY A 122 12.34 -13.85 -5.87
C GLY A 122 12.04 -13.91 -4.37
N PHE A 123 11.59 -15.06 -3.85
CA PHE A 123 11.18 -15.19 -2.44
C PHE A 123 12.33 -14.89 -1.46
N PHE A 124 13.58 -15.00 -1.93
CA PHE A 124 14.80 -14.69 -1.16
C PHE A 124 15.58 -13.50 -1.72
N LYS A 125 15.13 -12.87 -2.81
CA LYS A 125 15.84 -11.70 -3.34
C LYS A 125 15.39 -10.50 -2.52
N LYS A 126 16.19 -10.13 -1.51
CA LYS A 126 16.04 -8.84 -0.83
C LYS A 126 16.10 -7.77 -1.93
N VAL A 127 15.03 -7.01 -2.08
CA VAL A 127 15.05 -5.86 -2.98
C VAL A 127 15.99 -4.86 -2.34
N ASP A 128 16.97 -4.41 -3.11
CA ASP A 128 17.94 -3.44 -2.66
C ASP A 128 17.38 -2.03 -2.88
N TYR A 129 16.95 -1.42 -1.78
CA TYR A 129 16.42 -0.07 -1.78
C TYR A 129 17.46 0.98 -1.40
N SER A 130 18.72 0.59 -1.11
CA SER A 130 19.80 1.50 -0.66
C SER A 130 20.17 2.62 -1.63
N LYS A 131 19.64 2.57 -2.86
CA LYS A 131 19.77 3.63 -3.88
C LYS A 131 18.81 4.81 -3.65
N TYR A 132 17.78 4.64 -2.82
CA TYR A 132 16.79 5.66 -2.49
C TYR A 132 17.18 6.37 -1.19
N PRO A 133 16.87 7.67 -1.03
CA PRO A 133 16.89 8.29 0.28
C PRO A 133 15.91 7.60 1.23
N ASP A 134 16.16 7.75 2.53
CA ASP A 134 15.25 7.30 3.55
C ASP A 134 13.97 8.16 3.53
N ILE A 135 12.88 7.61 4.09
CA ILE A 135 11.55 8.23 4.02
C ILE A 135 11.01 8.37 5.42
N GLU A 136 10.54 9.57 5.76
CA GLU A 136 9.72 9.79 6.95
C GLU A 136 8.26 9.94 6.53
N PHE A 137 7.35 9.25 7.21
CA PHE A 137 5.92 9.44 7.01
C PHE A 137 5.15 9.54 8.31
N SER A 138 4.08 10.32 8.27
CA SER A 138 3.12 10.41 9.37
C SER A 138 1.80 9.75 9.00
N GLY A 139 1.16 9.12 9.98
CA GLY A 139 -0.06 8.37 9.72
C GLY A 139 -0.82 7.96 10.97
N ASN A 140 -1.92 7.25 10.77
CA ASN A 140 -2.67 6.61 11.83
C ASN A 140 -2.33 5.12 11.92
N TYR A 141 -2.02 4.65 13.13
CA TYR A 141 -1.91 3.25 13.49
C TYR A 141 -3.19 2.80 14.21
N TYR A 142 -3.91 1.84 13.62
CA TYR A 142 -5.14 1.29 14.20
C TYR A 142 -4.82 0.09 15.10
N ALA A 143 -4.62 0.34 16.40
CA ALA A 143 -4.41 -0.71 17.38
C ALA A 143 -5.73 -1.12 18.05
N LYS A 144 -5.78 -2.33 18.62
CA LYS A 144 -6.93 -2.77 19.44
C LYS A 144 -7.19 -1.86 20.65
N GLU A 145 -6.14 -1.23 21.16
CA GLU A 145 -6.17 -0.37 22.35
C GLU A 145 -6.53 1.09 22.04
N GLY A 146 -6.73 1.43 20.75
CA GLY A 146 -7.04 2.79 20.30
C GLY A 146 -6.26 3.18 19.05
N ASN A 147 -6.70 4.25 18.39
CA ASN A 147 -5.99 4.80 17.24
C ASN A 147 -4.87 5.70 17.72
N LYS A 148 -3.69 5.60 17.09
CA LYS A 148 -2.52 6.41 17.42
C LYS A 148 -2.03 7.17 16.19
N ARG A 149 -1.64 8.42 16.36
CA ARG A 149 -0.89 9.18 15.35
C ARG A 149 0.58 8.82 15.52
N VAL A 150 1.22 8.40 14.45
CA VAL A 150 2.61 7.95 14.45
C VAL A 150 3.42 8.69 13.40
N THR A 151 4.68 8.91 13.71
CA THR A 151 5.72 9.23 12.72
C THR A 151 6.62 7.99 12.60
N VAL A 152 6.90 7.60 11.36
CA VAL A 152 7.66 6.39 11.05
C VAL A 152 8.77 6.76 10.08
N HIS A 153 9.99 6.41 10.47
CA HIS A 153 11.16 6.44 9.60
C HIS A 153 11.30 5.07 8.91
N TRP A 154 11.46 5.08 7.59
CA TRP A 154 11.75 3.92 6.76
C TRP A 154 13.19 3.99 6.27
N GLU A 155 13.99 3.02 6.69
CA GLU A 155 15.39 2.91 6.30
C GLU A 155 15.52 2.11 5.01
N SER A 156 16.00 2.77 3.95
CA SER A 156 16.13 2.22 2.61
C SER A 156 17.21 1.12 2.53
N SER A 157 18.25 1.23 3.35
CA SER A 157 19.41 0.34 3.35
C SER A 157 19.04 -1.11 3.69
N ASP A 158 18.11 -1.27 4.63
CA ASP A 158 17.72 -2.57 5.16
C ASP A 158 16.23 -2.90 5.03
N ASN A 159 15.42 -1.92 4.58
CA ASN A 159 13.97 -1.99 4.41
C ASN A 159 13.24 -2.21 5.74
N THR A 160 13.63 -1.49 6.79
CA THR A 160 12.99 -1.53 8.10
C THR A 160 12.17 -0.28 8.40
N PHE A 161 11.30 -0.38 9.39
CA PHE A 161 10.41 0.69 9.83
C PHE A 161 10.61 0.92 11.32
N THR A 162 10.89 2.15 11.71
CA THR A 162 11.07 2.56 13.11
C THR A 162 10.07 3.66 13.44
N ASN A 163 9.23 3.45 14.47
CA ASN A 163 8.37 4.51 14.97
C ASN A 163 9.25 5.56 15.68
N THR A 164 9.31 6.77 15.16
CA THR A 164 10.04 7.90 15.75
C THR A 164 9.17 8.70 16.72
N SER A 165 7.85 8.70 16.49
CA SER A 165 6.87 9.32 17.40
C SER A 165 5.57 8.51 17.47
N GLU A 166 4.92 8.52 18.63
CA GLU A 166 3.63 7.88 18.85
C GLU A 166 2.80 8.68 19.86
N LYS A 167 1.60 9.09 19.46
CA LYS A 167 0.65 9.86 20.29
C LYS A 167 -0.75 9.27 20.17
N ASP A 168 -1.45 9.12 21.28
CA ASP A 168 -2.84 8.69 21.26
C ASP A 168 -3.70 9.74 20.54
N ILE A 169 -4.58 9.30 19.64
CA ILE A 169 -5.55 10.18 19.01
C ILE A 169 -6.67 10.41 20.02
N LYS A 170 -6.51 11.44 20.86
CA LYS A 170 -7.66 12.07 21.49
C LYS A 170 -8.33 12.91 20.41
N TYR A 171 -9.66 12.84 20.31
CA TYR A 171 -10.42 13.78 19.47
C TYR A 171 -10.42 15.16 20.16
N GLU A 172 -9.24 15.75 20.23
CA GLU A 172 -9.05 17.17 20.48
C GLU A 172 -8.71 17.71 19.10
N PRO A 173 -9.64 18.43 18.42
CA PRO A 173 -9.29 19.09 17.17
C PRO A 173 -8.05 19.94 17.47
N ASP A 174 -6.97 19.70 16.73
CA ASP A 174 -5.75 20.51 16.84
C ASP A 174 -6.22 21.98 16.82
N GLU A 175 -5.90 22.74 17.88
CA GLU A 175 -6.39 24.12 17.98
C GLU A 175 -5.96 24.85 16.69
N PRO A 176 -6.92 25.41 15.94
CA PRO A 176 -6.59 26.04 14.67
C PRO A 176 -5.56 27.14 14.91
N ARG A 177 -4.57 27.23 14.02
CA ARG A 177 -3.54 28.27 14.12
C ARG A 177 -4.22 29.60 13.86
N LYS A 178 -4.18 30.51 14.84
CA LYS A 178 -4.66 31.89 14.68
C LYS A 178 -3.61 32.70 13.94
N MET A 179 -3.95 33.24 12.78
CA MET A 179 -3.10 34.15 12.00
C MET A 179 -3.87 35.42 11.65
N LEU A 180 -3.19 36.54 11.39
CA LEU A 180 -3.82 37.82 11.09
C LEU A 180 -4.19 37.94 9.61
N ASP A 181 -5.44 38.22 9.27
CA ASP A 181 -5.81 38.72 7.95
C ASP A 181 -5.63 40.24 7.93
N THR A 182 -4.54 40.72 7.32
CA THR A 182 -4.19 42.15 7.30
C THR A 182 -5.19 43.02 6.52
N VAL A 183 -6.00 42.42 5.65
CA VAL A 183 -7.03 43.14 4.88
C VAL A 183 -8.27 43.37 5.74
N SER A 184 -8.71 42.35 6.49
CA SER A 184 -9.89 42.47 7.36
C SER A 184 -9.56 42.98 8.77
N GLY A 185 -8.29 42.94 9.17
CA GLY A 185 -7.80 43.29 10.50
C GLY A 185 -8.19 42.27 11.59
N LYS A 186 -8.58 41.06 11.21
CA LYS A 186 -9.08 40.02 12.12
C LYS A 186 -8.14 38.83 12.17
N GLU A 187 -8.05 38.20 13.34
CA GLU A 187 -7.48 36.86 13.43
C GLU A 187 -8.43 35.84 12.80
N ILE A 188 -7.84 34.89 12.07
CA ILE A 188 -8.54 33.84 11.36
C ILE A 188 -7.97 32.48 11.76
N ASP A 189 -8.82 31.47 11.64
CA ASP A 189 -8.43 30.07 11.81
C ASP A 189 -7.79 29.55 10.53
N VAL A 190 -6.50 29.21 10.62
CA VAL A 190 -5.72 28.66 9.52
C VAL A 190 -5.54 27.16 9.74
N SER A 191 -6.02 26.38 8.77
CA SER A 191 -5.90 24.92 8.79
C SER A 191 -4.59 24.40 8.20
N LYS A 192 -3.97 25.16 7.27
CA LYS A 192 -2.73 24.78 6.60
C LYS A 192 -1.77 25.97 6.51
N ILE A 193 -0.50 25.69 6.78
CA ILE A 193 0.60 26.65 6.60
C ILE A 193 1.69 25.99 5.76
N PHE A 194 2.49 26.81 5.08
CA PHE A 194 3.56 26.39 4.20
C PHE A 194 4.79 27.23 4.50
N TYR A 195 5.99 26.66 4.40
CA TYR A 195 7.22 27.39 4.64
C TYR A 195 7.88 27.77 3.31
N ASN A 196 8.65 28.85 3.30
CA ASN A 196 9.66 29.08 2.26
C ASN A 196 10.84 28.09 2.43
N ALA A 197 11.77 28.09 1.47
CA ALA A 197 12.85 27.11 1.41
C ALA A 197 13.76 27.09 2.66
N ASP A 198 14.02 28.24 3.28
CA ASP A 198 14.86 28.37 4.47
C ASP A 198 14.07 28.36 5.80
N GLU A 199 12.77 28.12 5.74
CA GLU A 199 11.83 28.09 6.86
C GLU A 199 11.77 29.39 7.70
N THR A 200 12.25 30.52 7.16
CA THR A 200 12.20 31.83 7.85
C THR A 200 10.87 32.55 7.70
N ALA A 201 10.01 32.13 6.77
CA ALA A 201 8.69 32.71 6.53
C ALA A 201 7.61 31.64 6.40
N ILE A 202 6.40 31.99 6.85
CA ILE A 202 5.21 31.14 6.81
C ILE A 202 4.20 31.75 5.84
N TYR A 203 3.76 30.96 4.88
CA TYR A 203 2.71 31.27 3.94
C TYR A 203 1.41 30.59 4.35
N TYR A 204 0.31 31.33 4.31
CA TYR A 204 -1.02 30.83 4.62
C TYR A 204 -2.07 31.54 3.78
N SER A 205 -3.29 31.03 3.81
CA SER A 205 -4.38 31.57 3.01
C SER A 205 -5.66 31.80 3.81
N ASN A 206 -6.40 32.83 3.41
CA ASN A 206 -7.79 33.04 3.79
C ASN A 206 -8.62 33.16 2.51
N TYR A 207 -9.45 32.15 2.22
CA TYR A 207 -10.15 32.05 0.94
C TYR A 207 -9.17 32.16 -0.25
N ASN A 208 -9.29 33.21 -1.07
CA ASN A 208 -8.43 33.51 -2.20
C ASN A 208 -7.21 34.38 -1.86
N ARG A 209 -7.06 34.85 -0.63
CA ARG A 209 -5.93 35.71 -0.23
C ARG A 209 -4.78 34.88 0.28
N ILE A 210 -3.57 35.20 -0.18
CA ILE A 210 -2.32 34.58 0.25
C ILE A 210 -1.55 35.59 1.08
N PHE A 211 -1.13 35.16 2.26
CA PHE A 211 -0.38 35.98 3.20
C PHE A 211 0.98 35.36 3.46
N ARG A 212 1.92 36.22 3.84
CA ARG A 212 3.21 35.87 4.44
C ARG A 212 3.25 36.37 5.86
N TYR A 213 3.70 35.51 6.77
CA TYR A 213 4.02 35.81 8.14
C TYR A 213 5.52 35.58 8.36
N THR A 214 6.21 36.59 8.87
CA THR A 214 7.64 36.52 9.18
C THR A 214 7.81 36.51 10.70
N PRO A 215 8.17 35.36 11.32
CA PRO A 215 8.27 35.27 12.78
C PRO A 215 9.32 36.20 13.39
N ALA A 216 10.40 36.48 12.66
CA ALA A 216 11.54 37.26 13.17
C ALA A 216 11.16 38.70 13.57
N ASP A 217 10.21 39.31 12.85
CA ASP A 217 9.73 40.67 13.11
C ASP A 217 8.23 40.73 13.43
N ASN A 218 7.58 39.57 13.53
CA ASN A 218 6.14 39.42 13.76
C ASN A 218 5.31 40.22 12.73
N SER A 219 5.76 40.26 11.48
CA SER A 219 5.08 40.97 10.40
C SER A 219 4.17 40.07 9.59
N TYR A 220 3.06 40.64 9.13
CA TYR A 220 2.10 39.98 8.25
C TYR A 220 1.93 40.83 6.99
N GLU A 221 1.93 40.19 5.83
CA GLU A 221 1.82 40.84 4.54
C GLU A 221 0.84 40.09 3.64
N LEU A 222 -0.02 40.83 2.93
CA LEU A 222 -0.79 40.26 1.82
C LEU A 222 0.13 40.17 0.59
N ILE A 223 0.46 38.95 0.18
CA ILE A 223 1.28 38.68 -1.00
C ILE A 223 0.46 38.77 -2.29
N GLY A 224 -0.82 38.44 -2.20
CA GLY A 224 -1.77 38.79 -3.22
C GLY A 224 -3.05 37.98 -3.14
N THR A 225 -3.82 38.03 -4.23
CA THR A 225 -5.15 37.45 -4.29
C THR A 225 -5.26 36.60 -5.53
N ALA A 226 -5.70 35.36 -5.34
CA ALA A 226 -5.97 34.45 -6.42
C ALA A 226 -7.15 34.94 -7.26
N SER A 227 -7.03 34.78 -8.58
CA SER A 227 -8.09 35.14 -9.52
C SER A 227 -9.27 34.19 -9.36
N ALA A 228 -10.29 34.58 -8.60
CA ALA A 228 -11.55 33.87 -8.43
C ALA A 228 -12.71 34.68 -9.03
N GLU A 229 -13.68 34.02 -9.66
CA GLU A 229 -14.94 34.70 -10.05
C GLU A 229 -15.81 35.03 -8.82
N ASP A 230 -15.68 34.23 -7.75
CA ASP A 230 -16.38 34.36 -6.48
C ASP A 230 -15.43 34.06 -5.32
N ASP A 231 -14.94 35.11 -4.67
CA ASP A 231 -13.99 35.05 -3.55
C ASP A 231 -14.45 34.13 -2.40
N SER A 232 -15.76 33.95 -2.22
CA SER A 232 -16.33 33.20 -1.10
C SER A 232 -16.27 31.68 -1.25
N LYS A 233 -15.96 31.19 -2.46
CA LYS A 233 -15.92 29.74 -2.78
C LYS A 233 -14.52 29.23 -3.08
N TYR A 234 -13.53 30.09 -2.96
CA TYR A 234 -12.17 29.76 -3.36
C TYR A 234 -11.37 29.25 -2.15
N TYR A 235 -10.75 28.08 -2.27
CA TYR A 235 -9.92 27.50 -1.21
C TYR A 235 -8.55 27.13 -1.76
N ILE A 236 -7.50 27.62 -1.11
CA ILE A 236 -6.12 27.28 -1.45
C ILE A 236 -5.71 26.04 -0.65
N ASN A 237 -5.33 24.98 -1.36
CA ASN A 237 -5.06 23.66 -0.78
C ASN A 237 -3.57 23.44 -0.47
N LYS A 238 -2.69 24.06 -1.26
CA LYS A 238 -1.23 23.99 -1.14
C LYS A 238 -0.58 25.25 -1.67
N ILE A 239 0.49 25.72 -1.02
CA ILE A 239 1.36 26.80 -1.47
C ILE A 239 2.80 26.29 -1.47
N CYS A 240 3.56 26.58 -2.53
CA CYS A 240 5.01 26.43 -2.58
C CYS A 240 5.59 27.74 -3.12
N VAL A 241 6.72 28.19 -2.55
CA VAL A 241 7.35 29.46 -2.92
C VAL A 241 8.70 29.15 -3.57
N SER A 242 9.06 29.88 -4.61
CA SER A 242 10.39 29.75 -5.22
C SER A 242 11.49 30.15 -4.25
N ASP A 243 12.68 29.58 -4.37
CA ASP A 243 13.82 29.88 -3.48
C ASP A 243 14.20 31.36 -3.46
N ASP A 244 13.99 32.07 -4.56
CA ASP A 244 14.23 33.51 -4.67
C ASP A 244 13.06 34.38 -4.14
N GLU A 245 11.99 33.75 -3.66
CA GLU A 245 10.74 34.37 -3.20
C GLU A 245 10.14 35.40 -4.17
N THR A 246 10.39 35.24 -5.47
CA THR A 246 9.77 36.10 -6.50
C THR A 246 8.40 35.57 -6.91
N LYS A 247 8.14 34.28 -6.72
CA LYS A 247 6.91 33.60 -7.12
C LYS A 247 6.39 32.67 -6.04
N ALA A 248 5.08 32.61 -5.92
CA ALA A 248 4.41 31.52 -5.24
C ALA A 248 3.54 30.74 -6.23
N TYR A 249 3.55 29.43 -6.09
CA TYR A 249 2.72 28.50 -6.81
C TYR A 249 1.72 27.92 -5.84
N TYR A 250 0.48 27.69 -6.29
CA TYR A 250 -0.53 27.18 -5.39
C TYR A 250 -1.64 26.44 -6.12
N ILE A 251 -2.17 25.41 -5.47
CA ILE A 251 -3.39 24.75 -5.91
C ILE A 251 -4.56 25.46 -5.28
N ALA A 252 -5.56 25.77 -6.10
CA ALA A 252 -6.82 26.26 -5.58
C ALA A 252 -8.02 25.60 -6.23
N THR A 253 -9.06 25.46 -5.41
CA THR A 253 -10.37 24.97 -5.79
C THR A 253 -11.20 26.13 -6.34
N ASP A 254 -11.53 26.08 -7.62
CA ASP A 254 -12.44 27.00 -8.29
C ASP A 254 -13.78 26.31 -8.58
N TYR A 255 -14.89 27.04 -8.31
CA TYR A 255 -16.26 26.57 -8.49
C TYR A 255 -16.87 27.20 -9.75
N ILE A 256 -16.34 26.84 -10.91
CA ILE A 256 -16.86 27.34 -12.19
C ILE A 256 -18.12 26.56 -12.55
N LYS A 257 -19.27 27.24 -12.62
CA LYS A 257 -20.54 26.69 -13.16
C LYS A 257 -20.96 25.35 -12.54
N GLN A 258 -20.82 25.18 -11.22
CA GLN A 258 -21.14 23.96 -10.44
C GLN A 258 -20.16 22.79 -10.62
N TYR A 259 -19.07 22.96 -11.37
CA TYR A 259 -17.97 22.00 -11.41
C TYR A 259 -16.84 22.46 -10.49
N VAL A 260 -16.33 21.54 -9.69
CA VAL A 260 -15.18 21.77 -8.81
C VAL A 260 -13.93 21.42 -9.58
N HIS A 261 -13.06 22.40 -9.80
CA HIS A 261 -11.78 22.18 -10.44
C HIS A 261 -10.64 22.61 -9.52
N ASN A 262 -9.55 21.84 -9.50
CA ASN A 262 -8.32 22.21 -8.84
C ASN A 262 -7.28 22.52 -9.91
N TYR A 263 -6.94 23.80 -10.07
CA TYR A 263 -5.89 24.24 -11.00
C TYR A 263 -4.63 24.64 -10.24
N LEU A 264 -3.50 24.61 -10.95
CA LEU A 264 -2.26 25.18 -10.44
C LEU A 264 -2.11 26.62 -10.95
N TYR A 265 -1.88 27.51 -10.01
CA TYR A 265 -1.69 28.94 -10.25
C TYR A 265 -0.26 29.34 -9.93
N CYS A 266 0.16 30.45 -10.52
CA CYS A 266 1.38 31.18 -10.18
C CYS A 266 0.99 32.61 -9.85
N ILE A 267 1.50 33.14 -8.74
CA ILE A 267 1.46 34.55 -8.39
C ILE A 267 2.87 35.13 -8.39
N ASP A 268 3.03 36.26 -9.07
CA ASP A 268 4.22 37.10 -8.96
C ASP A 268 4.10 37.91 -7.67
N ILE A 269 5.01 37.67 -6.72
CA ILE A 269 4.95 38.21 -5.36
C ILE A 269 5.09 39.73 -5.37
N SER A 270 5.94 40.27 -6.25
CA SER A 270 6.20 41.71 -6.32
C SER A 270 5.00 42.51 -6.84
N THR A 271 4.18 41.90 -7.70
CA THR A 271 3.03 42.58 -8.34
C THR A 271 1.68 42.12 -7.81
N GLY A 272 1.64 41.02 -7.04
CA GLY A 272 0.41 40.35 -6.62
C GLY A 272 -0.42 39.78 -7.77
N LYS A 273 0.12 39.71 -9.00
CA LYS A 273 -0.61 39.23 -10.18
C LYS A 273 -0.61 37.71 -10.26
N SER A 274 -1.79 37.13 -10.25
CA SER A 274 -2.01 35.69 -10.36
C SER A 274 -2.44 35.27 -11.78
N SER A 275 -2.02 34.07 -12.19
CA SER A 275 -2.46 33.41 -13.43
C SER A 275 -2.48 31.89 -13.27
N VAL A 276 -3.40 31.22 -14.00
CA VAL A 276 -3.41 29.76 -14.12
C VAL A 276 -2.22 29.33 -14.99
N ILE A 277 -1.45 28.35 -14.53
CA ILE A 277 -0.33 27.78 -15.29
C ILE A 277 -0.57 26.33 -15.70
N ILE A 278 -1.40 25.58 -14.96
CA ILE A 278 -1.81 24.21 -15.34
C ILE A 278 -3.31 24.07 -15.18
N HIS A 279 -3.95 23.68 -16.28
CA HIS A 279 -5.37 23.42 -16.39
C HIS A 279 -5.58 22.02 -16.97
N GLU A 280 -5.90 21.05 -16.12
CA GLU A 280 -6.22 19.68 -16.51
C GLU A 280 -7.74 19.48 -16.52
N ASP A 281 -8.22 18.53 -17.31
CA ASP A 281 -9.64 18.12 -17.30
C ASP A 281 -10.06 17.47 -15.96
N GLY A 282 -9.09 17.18 -15.08
CA GLY A 282 -9.28 16.66 -13.73
C GLY A 282 -8.57 17.51 -12.67
N TRP A 283 -8.68 17.10 -11.40
CA TRP A 283 -8.07 17.84 -10.30
C TRP A 283 -6.55 17.68 -10.30
N VAL A 284 -5.83 18.80 -10.23
CA VAL A 284 -4.46 18.82 -9.69
C VAL A 284 -4.56 18.58 -8.19
N ARG A 285 -3.87 17.56 -7.70
CA ARG A 285 -4.02 17.05 -6.33
C ARG A 285 -2.87 17.47 -5.43
N ASP A 286 -1.66 17.44 -5.98
CA ASP A 286 -0.45 17.91 -5.31
C ASP A 286 0.58 18.33 -6.36
N PHE A 287 1.57 19.11 -5.94
CA PHE A 287 2.70 19.54 -6.76
C PHE A 287 3.91 19.90 -5.91
N GLU A 288 5.08 19.97 -6.54
CA GLU A 288 6.31 20.46 -5.95
C GLU A 288 7.20 21.12 -7.01
N ILE A 289 7.98 22.12 -6.60
CA ILE A 289 8.97 22.78 -7.45
C ILE A 289 10.21 21.88 -7.51
N SER A 290 10.78 21.66 -8.70
CA SER A 290 12.03 20.89 -8.79
C SER A 290 13.16 21.58 -8.02
N PRO A 291 14.12 20.84 -7.44
CA PRO A 291 15.23 21.43 -6.68
C PRO A 291 16.06 22.46 -7.46
N ASP A 292 16.06 22.38 -8.80
CA ASP A 292 16.73 23.36 -9.66
C ASP A 292 15.88 24.61 -9.99
N GLY A 293 14.65 24.67 -9.48
CA GLY A 293 13.69 25.76 -9.67
C GLY A 293 13.13 25.91 -11.08
N LYS A 294 13.43 24.98 -12.01
CA LYS A 294 13.08 25.13 -13.44
C LYS A 294 11.77 24.48 -13.82
N SER A 295 11.29 23.54 -13.03
CA SER A 295 10.09 22.75 -13.32
C SER A 295 9.18 22.64 -12.12
N ILE A 296 7.93 22.26 -12.39
CA ILE A 296 6.97 21.84 -11.38
C ILE A 296 6.54 20.41 -11.69
N ILE A 297 6.69 19.52 -10.73
CA ILE A 297 6.16 18.16 -10.80
C ILE A 297 4.80 18.17 -10.13
N TYR A 298 3.78 17.60 -10.79
CA TYR A 298 2.42 17.61 -10.25
C TYR A 298 1.69 16.30 -10.52
N ASN A 299 0.74 15.98 -9.64
CA ASN A 299 -0.22 14.89 -9.82
C ASN A 299 -1.56 15.46 -10.27
N GLY A 300 -2.03 15.05 -11.45
CA GLY A 300 -3.33 15.44 -11.97
C GLY A 300 -3.76 14.54 -13.11
N ASN A 301 -5.06 14.38 -13.32
CA ASN A 301 -5.61 13.62 -14.45
C ASN A 301 -5.00 12.21 -14.65
N ASN A 302 -4.79 11.48 -13.54
CA ASN A 302 -4.21 10.12 -13.52
C ASN A 302 -2.77 10.01 -14.06
N ARG A 303 -2.02 11.11 -14.03
CA ARG A 303 -0.63 11.16 -14.43
C ARG A 303 0.22 11.97 -13.44
N ILE A 304 1.53 11.77 -13.54
CA ILE A 304 2.53 12.71 -13.04
C ILE A 304 3.05 13.50 -14.23
N GLY A 305 2.86 14.81 -14.19
CA GLY A 305 3.34 15.74 -15.20
C GLY A 305 4.53 16.56 -14.69
N GLN A 306 5.38 16.98 -15.62
CA GLN A 306 6.43 17.97 -15.42
C GLN A 306 6.10 19.20 -16.26
N TYR A 307 5.87 20.33 -15.60
CA TYR A 307 5.68 21.62 -16.23
C TYR A 307 6.99 22.40 -16.22
N ASP A 308 7.55 22.66 -17.39
CA ASP A 308 8.74 23.49 -17.54
C ASP A 308 8.35 24.98 -17.45
N ILE A 309 8.92 25.68 -16.47
CA ILE A 309 8.52 27.05 -16.12
C ILE A 309 8.89 28.06 -17.22
N ALA A 310 10.02 27.83 -17.90
CA ALA A 310 10.55 28.76 -18.90
C ALA A 310 9.77 28.69 -20.22
N SER A 311 9.58 27.48 -20.75
CA SER A 311 8.86 27.22 -21.99
C SER A 311 7.34 27.18 -21.82
N ARG A 312 6.85 27.02 -20.58
CA ARG A 312 5.43 26.85 -20.25
C ARG A 312 4.81 25.65 -20.94
N THR A 313 5.56 24.55 -21.00
CA THR A 313 5.13 23.30 -21.61
C THR A 313 5.09 22.18 -20.58
N THR A 314 4.16 21.24 -20.78
CA THR A 314 4.02 20.06 -19.92
C THR A 314 4.51 18.83 -20.67
N THR A 315 5.35 18.04 -20.00
CA THR A 315 5.70 16.68 -20.41
C THR A 315 5.07 15.69 -19.42
N VAL A 316 4.53 14.58 -19.93
CA VAL A 316 4.04 13.51 -19.05
C VAL A 316 5.22 12.62 -18.68
N LEU A 317 5.47 12.46 -17.37
CA LEU A 317 6.50 11.57 -16.86
C LEU A 317 5.96 10.15 -16.65
N LEU A 318 4.76 10.04 -16.08
CA LEU A 318 4.17 8.76 -15.75
C LEU A 318 2.64 8.78 -15.93
N GLU A 319 2.13 7.78 -16.66
CA GLU A 319 0.70 7.56 -16.87
C GLU A 319 0.16 6.49 -15.91
N GLY A 320 -1.15 6.51 -15.66
CA GLY A 320 -1.83 5.47 -14.89
C GLY A 320 -1.54 5.51 -13.39
N THR A 321 -1.26 6.69 -12.84
CA THR A 321 -1.03 6.88 -11.39
C THR A 321 -2.32 6.91 -10.57
N THR A 322 -3.40 6.39 -11.13
CA THR A 322 -4.72 6.30 -10.51
C THR A 322 -4.66 5.41 -9.26
N ALA A 323 -4.72 6.02 -8.08
CA ALA A 323 -5.30 5.35 -6.91
C ALA A 323 -6.74 4.94 -7.27
N ASP A 324 -7.14 3.70 -6.96
CA ASP A 324 -8.50 3.21 -7.18
C ASP A 324 -9.48 4.26 -6.61
N THR A 325 -10.31 4.85 -7.46
CA THR A 325 -10.99 6.16 -7.26
C THR A 325 -12.10 6.13 -6.23
N ARG A 326 -12.10 5.16 -5.31
CA ARG A 326 -13.04 5.08 -4.19
C ARG A 326 -12.51 5.94 -3.04
N ASP A 327 -12.62 7.24 -3.25
CA ASP A 327 -13.13 8.22 -2.28
C ASP A 327 -12.67 8.09 -0.81
N ASN A 328 -11.36 7.92 -0.55
CA ASN A 328 -10.84 7.80 0.82
C ASN A 328 -9.88 8.90 1.27
N GLY A 329 -9.90 10.07 0.62
CA GLY A 329 -9.35 11.29 1.22
C GLY A 329 -7.86 11.29 1.55
N GLY A 330 -7.06 10.33 1.06
CA GLY A 330 -5.61 10.42 1.11
C GLY A 330 -5.14 11.57 0.22
N ASP A 331 -4.41 12.53 0.79
CA ASP A 331 -3.73 13.57 0.02
C ASP A 331 -2.76 12.84 -0.93
N LYS A 332 -2.97 12.97 -2.25
CA LYS A 332 -2.12 12.32 -3.26
C LYS A 332 -0.80 13.04 -3.33
N ILE A 333 0.11 12.68 -2.43
CA ILE A 333 1.36 13.38 -2.20
C ILE A 333 2.34 13.17 -3.35
N ILE A 334 3.01 14.25 -3.76
CA ILE A 334 4.22 14.26 -4.60
C ILE A 334 5.37 14.82 -3.75
N ARG A 335 6.48 14.08 -3.71
CA ARG A 335 7.74 14.54 -3.13
C ARG A 335 8.91 14.28 -4.07
N ILE A 336 9.78 15.25 -4.28
CA ILE A 336 10.96 15.15 -5.13
C ILE A 336 12.19 15.01 -4.24
N SER A 337 13.07 14.06 -4.54
CA SER A 337 14.34 13.95 -3.81
C SER A 337 15.20 15.20 -4.02
N GLU A 338 16.09 15.50 -3.08
CA GLU A 338 16.94 16.70 -3.14
C GLU A 338 17.77 16.80 -4.44
N ASP A 339 18.21 15.65 -4.98
CA ASP A 339 18.94 15.57 -6.25
C ASP A 339 18.03 15.68 -7.50
N GLY A 340 16.71 15.77 -7.32
CA GLY A 340 15.71 15.84 -8.39
C GLY A 340 15.47 14.52 -9.12
N ARG A 341 16.17 13.43 -8.76
CA ARG A 341 16.15 12.17 -9.52
C ARG A 341 14.90 11.35 -9.26
N TYR A 342 14.44 11.31 -8.01
CA TYR A 342 13.37 10.43 -7.57
C TYR A 342 12.11 11.22 -7.28
N ILE A 343 10.99 10.76 -7.83
CA ILE A 343 9.66 11.29 -7.53
C ILE A 343 8.92 10.25 -6.72
N MET A 344 8.68 10.56 -5.45
CA MET A 344 7.83 9.79 -4.58
C MET A 344 6.37 10.17 -4.82
N TYR A 345 5.52 9.16 -4.90
CA TYR A 345 4.08 9.36 -4.99
C TYR A 345 3.28 8.29 -4.28
N TYR A 346 2.11 8.71 -3.81
CA TYR A 346 1.21 7.90 -3.01
C TYR A 346 0.08 7.27 -3.84
N VAL A 347 -0.23 5.99 -3.59
CA VAL A 347 -1.36 5.29 -4.20
C VAL A 347 -2.13 4.49 -3.15
N ASP A 348 -3.37 4.89 -2.88
CA ASP A 348 -4.32 4.05 -2.15
C ASP A 348 -4.85 2.92 -3.02
N THR A 349 -4.82 1.69 -2.50
CA THR A 349 -5.41 0.52 -3.17
C THR A 349 -6.48 -0.12 -2.30
N VAL A 350 -7.54 -0.62 -2.92
CA VAL A 350 -8.58 -1.42 -2.24
C VAL A 350 -8.04 -2.84 -1.96
N PRO A 351 -8.24 -3.40 -0.75
CA PRO A 351 -9.01 -2.87 0.38
C PRO A 351 -8.32 -1.71 1.11
N VAL A 352 -9.14 -0.76 1.59
CA VAL A 352 -8.88 0.62 2.12
C VAL A 352 -7.87 0.73 3.28
N MET A 353 -7.13 -0.32 3.61
CA MET A 353 -6.18 -0.31 4.72
C MET A 353 -4.71 -0.38 4.26
N TRP A 354 -4.43 -0.33 2.95
CA TRP A 354 -3.07 -0.48 2.44
C TRP A 354 -2.55 0.82 1.85
N SER A 355 -1.75 1.52 2.64
CA SER A 355 -0.93 2.63 2.15
C SER A 355 0.25 2.09 1.35
N GLN A 356 0.44 2.65 0.14
CA GLN A 356 1.54 2.29 -0.74
C GLN A 356 2.24 3.53 -1.23
N ILE A 357 3.56 3.53 -1.08
CA ILE A 357 4.43 4.58 -1.59
C ILE A 357 5.25 3.98 -2.72
N PHE A 358 5.26 4.71 -3.83
CA PHE A 358 6.02 4.40 -5.02
C PHE A 358 7.09 5.46 -5.24
N VAL A 359 8.20 5.04 -5.82
CA VAL A 359 9.28 5.92 -6.24
C VAL A 359 9.49 5.72 -7.73
N TYR A 360 9.37 6.81 -8.49
CA TYR A 360 9.67 6.88 -9.91
C TYR A 360 11.08 7.46 -10.10
N ASP A 361 11.96 6.70 -10.76
CA ASP A 361 13.29 7.15 -11.15
C ASP A 361 13.21 7.86 -12.51
N THR A 362 13.43 9.17 -12.50
CA THR A 362 13.34 10.03 -13.70
C THR A 362 14.41 9.73 -14.74
N GLN A 363 15.54 9.12 -14.35
CA GLN A 363 16.63 8.80 -15.29
C GLN A 363 16.34 7.50 -16.05
N THR A 364 15.76 6.51 -15.39
CA THR A 364 15.48 5.20 -16.00
C THR A 364 14.04 5.08 -16.52
N GLY A 365 13.14 5.95 -16.07
CA GLY A 365 11.71 5.88 -16.35
C GLY A 365 11.00 4.71 -15.65
N THR A 366 11.59 4.19 -14.57
CA THR A 366 11.07 3.01 -13.86
C THR A 366 10.44 3.38 -12.53
N THR A 367 9.29 2.77 -12.24
CA THR A 367 8.61 2.87 -10.94
C THR A 367 8.88 1.64 -10.09
N GLU A 368 9.20 1.85 -8.82
CA GLU A 368 9.28 0.81 -7.81
C GLU A 368 8.34 1.10 -6.63
N LYS A 369 7.79 0.05 -6.03
CA LYS A 369 7.00 0.16 -4.79
C LYS A 369 7.92 -0.04 -3.60
N VAL A 370 8.18 1.02 -2.86
CA VAL A 370 9.15 1.00 -1.75
C VAL A 370 8.47 0.67 -0.42
N ILE A 371 7.28 1.21 -0.17
CA ILE A 371 6.53 0.95 1.06
C ILE A 371 5.18 0.32 0.71
N LYS A 372 4.87 -0.79 1.39
CA LYS A 372 3.54 -1.40 1.42
C LYS A 372 3.22 -1.79 2.84
N THR A 373 2.30 -1.08 3.47
CA THR A 373 1.91 -1.32 4.85
C THR A 373 0.41 -1.42 4.98
N ASN A 374 -0.05 -2.41 5.75
CA ASN A 374 -1.44 -2.48 6.24
C ASN A 374 -1.56 -2.03 7.70
N LYS A 375 -0.44 -1.57 8.26
CA LYS A 375 -0.31 -1.15 9.66
C LYS A 375 -0.68 0.32 9.80
N TYR A 376 -0.28 1.14 8.83
CA TYR A 376 -0.42 2.59 8.88
C TYR A 376 -1.32 3.08 7.75
N SER A 377 -2.22 4.02 8.07
CA SER A 377 -2.86 4.90 7.09
C SER A 377 -2.04 6.17 7.01
N ILE A 378 -1.29 6.33 5.92
CA ILE A 378 -0.34 7.43 5.70
C ILE A 378 -1.11 8.70 5.31
N HIS A 379 -0.81 9.81 5.98
CA HIS A 379 -1.41 11.14 5.73
C HIS A 379 -0.43 12.13 5.15
N ASP A 380 0.85 12.00 5.50
CA ASP A 380 1.93 12.82 4.96
C ASP A 380 3.19 11.97 4.83
N VAL A 381 4.04 12.32 3.87
CA VAL A 381 5.30 11.66 3.62
C VAL A 381 6.30 12.68 3.07
N ASP A 382 7.55 12.54 3.47
CA ASP A 382 8.66 13.30 2.93
C ASP A 382 9.93 12.46 2.85
N TRP A 383 10.87 12.91 2.05
CA TRP A 383 12.24 12.38 2.09
C TRP A 383 12.89 12.85 3.39
N GLU A 384 13.66 11.96 4.03
CA GLU A 384 14.45 12.37 5.18
C GLU A 384 15.61 13.28 4.70
N LYS A 385 15.76 14.43 5.37
CA LYS A 385 16.76 15.46 5.06
C LYS A 385 18.06 15.25 5.83
#